data_AF-A0A356E3Y0-F1
#
_entry.id   AF-A0A356E3Y0-F1
#
_cell.length_a   1.000
_cell.length_b   1.000
_cell.length_c   1.000
_cell.angle_alpha   90.00
_cell.angle_beta   90.00
_cell.angle_gamma   90.00
#
_symmetry.space_group_name_H-M   'P 1'
#
loop_
_entity.id
_entity.type
_entity.pdbx_description
1 polymer ?
#
loop_
_entity_poly.entity_id
_entity_poly.type
_entity_poly.pdbx_seq_one_letter_code
_entity_poly.pdbx_strand_id
1 'polypeptide(L)'
;MIDLRTASDSFTITMSHGMYHIKEERSAWWKDASLFEIDASLKKASIISIHFDSLATLEIHEEAFGIRIIPILDAGEEPNRFRIRLPLPPDEPVFGCGEQFSHLDLQGKRIPLWVSEPGIGRGPNYVKVLANLHSGRGGSEEHTYFPQPSFVTATGRWVLLTTTAFCRFDFTPKNGCSLLSHANPSSLSTAAGALSATLGRQKPLPDWASSGMILGLQGGRAVVEEKLRHALDAGIPGFIKELHERGIKFLGCNNPFLSTDAPLYAEGERKGCFIQNGQSLTPYITSTTTFPVALVDLCNPQACSWYKGIIKNHMPGIGMDGWMADFGEYLPPDGELFGG
;
A
#
# COMPACT_ATOMS: atom_id res chain seq x y z
N MET A 1 -28.55 -8.35 -4.72
CA MET A 1 -28.39 -8.08 -6.16
C MET A 1 -27.01 -7.52 -6.36
N ILE A 2 -26.20 -8.14 -7.21
CA ILE A 2 -24.89 -7.60 -7.61
C ILE A 2 -25.15 -6.63 -8.75
N ASP A 3 -24.72 -5.37 -8.60
CA ASP A 3 -24.76 -4.34 -9.65
C ASP A 3 -23.31 -4.08 -10.06
N LEU A 4 -22.99 -4.40 -11.32
CA LEU A 4 -21.66 -4.29 -11.93
C LEU A 4 -21.66 -3.15 -12.94
N ARG A 5 -20.63 -2.31 -12.91
CA ARG A 5 -20.39 -1.29 -13.94
C ARG A 5 -18.92 -1.20 -14.29
N THR A 6 -18.64 -0.92 -15.56
CA THR A 6 -17.31 -0.62 -16.05
C THR A 6 -17.30 0.73 -16.77
N ALA A 7 -16.12 1.34 -16.88
CA ALA A 7 -15.92 2.58 -17.64
C ALA A 7 -14.47 2.74 -18.12
N SER A 8 -14.27 3.70 -19.02
CA SER A 8 -12.96 4.09 -19.57
C SER A 8 -12.81 5.61 -19.47
N ASP A 9 -12.06 6.07 -18.45
CA ASP A 9 -11.89 7.50 -18.12
C ASP A 9 -10.44 7.85 -17.80
N SER A 10 -10.02 9.09 -18.05
CA SER A 10 -8.73 9.62 -17.58
C SER A 10 -8.79 10.13 -16.14
N PHE A 11 -7.64 10.17 -15.48
CA PHE A 11 -7.45 10.88 -14.22
C PHE A 11 -6.05 11.47 -14.20
N THR A 12 -5.87 12.55 -13.46
CA THR A 12 -4.55 13.13 -13.19
C THR A 12 -4.12 12.76 -11.78
N ILE A 13 -2.89 12.28 -11.63
CA ILE A 13 -2.23 12.19 -10.32
C ILE A 13 -1.13 13.23 -10.29
N THR A 14 -1.15 14.08 -9.27
CA THR A 14 0.02 14.86 -8.89
C THR A 14 0.47 14.44 -7.51
N MET A 15 1.78 14.50 -7.27
CA MET A 15 2.37 14.18 -5.99
C MET A 15 3.26 15.34 -5.53
N SER A 16 3.06 15.79 -4.30
CA SER A 16 3.96 16.74 -3.65
C SER A 16 4.31 16.20 -2.26
N HIS A 17 5.58 15.91 -2.02
CA HIS A 17 6.06 15.42 -0.73
C HIS A 17 5.23 14.24 -0.18
N GLY A 18 5.00 13.22 -1.01
CA GLY A 18 4.23 12.01 -0.64
C GLY A 18 2.73 12.22 -0.41
N MET A 19 2.22 13.45 -0.60
CA MET A 19 0.79 13.71 -0.69
C MET A 19 0.36 13.59 -2.14
N TYR A 20 -0.59 12.70 -2.40
CA TYR A 20 -1.15 12.50 -3.74
C TYR A 20 -2.46 13.25 -3.89
N HIS A 21 -2.61 13.92 -5.02
CA HIS A 21 -3.86 14.52 -5.43
C HIS A 21 -4.33 13.82 -6.70
N ILE A 22 -5.37 13.00 -6.53
CA ILE A 22 -5.99 12.25 -7.61
C ILE A 22 -7.23 13.02 -8.03
N LYS A 23 -7.18 13.61 -9.23
CA LYS A 23 -8.30 14.33 -9.82
C LYS A 23 -8.92 13.47 -10.91
N GLU A 24 -10.16 13.05 -10.68
CA GLU A 24 -10.95 12.37 -11.70
C GLU A 24 -11.34 13.39 -12.79
N GLU A 25 -11.10 13.00 -14.04
CA GLU A 25 -11.60 13.72 -15.21
C GLU A 25 -12.87 13.03 -15.71
N ARG A 26 -13.74 13.78 -16.40
CA ARG A 26 -15.12 13.40 -16.74
C ARG A 26 -15.33 11.90 -16.94
N SER A 27 -16.23 11.31 -16.14
CA SER A 27 -16.61 9.91 -16.31
C SER A 27 -17.73 9.71 -17.32
N ALA A 28 -17.48 8.89 -18.33
CA ALA A 28 -18.51 8.28 -19.16
C ALA A 28 -18.74 6.85 -18.64
N TRP A 29 -19.67 6.70 -17.69
CA TRP A 29 -20.07 5.36 -17.23
C TRP A 29 -20.76 4.61 -18.36
N TRP A 30 -20.35 3.37 -18.60
CA TRP A 30 -21.02 2.47 -19.51
C TRP A 30 -22.24 1.86 -18.79
N LYS A 31 -23.16 1.31 -19.60
CA LYS A 31 -24.54 0.96 -19.24
C LYS A 31 -24.68 0.22 -17.90
N ASP A 32 -25.75 0.54 -17.17
CA ASP A 32 -26.23 -0.22 -16.00
C ASP A 32 -26.49 -1.67 -16.44
N ALA A 33 -25.90 -2.64 -15.75
CA ALA A 33 -25.95 -4.05 -16.14
C ALA A 33 -27.28 -4.71 -15.73
N SER A 34 -28.40 -4.10 -16.15
CA SER A 34 -29.76 -4.55 -15.80
C SER A 34 -30.20 -5.82 -16.54
N LEU A 35 -29.44 -6.24 -17.56
CA LEU A 35 -29.64 -7.49 -18.29
C LEU A 35 -28.40 -8.37 -18.06
N PHE A 36 -28.63 -9.60 -17.61
CA PHE A 36 -27.59 -10.61 -17.46
C PHE A 36 -28.15 -11.99 -17.80
N GLU A 37 -27.28 -12.85 -18.31
CA GLU A 37 -27.57 -14.26 -18.55
C GLU A 37 -26.71 -15.11 -17.63
N ILE A 38 -27.32 -16.14 -17.02
CA ILE A 38 -26.59 -17.10 -16.20
C ILE A 38 -26.31 -18.33 -17.07
N ASP A 39 -25.04 -18.59 -17.37
CA ASP A 39 -24.63 -19.89 -17.89
C ASP A 39 -24.47 -20.84 -16.69
N ALA A 40 -25.55 -21.59 -16.44
CA ALA A 40 -25.59 -22.66 -15.46
C ALA A 40 -25.23 -24.03 -16.08
N SER A 41 -24.67 -24.08 -17.30
CA SER A 41 -24.12 -25.32 -17.82
C SER A 41 -22.99 -25.74 -16.89
N LEU A 42 -23.26 -26.74 -16.05
CA LEU A 42 -22.37 -27.27 -15.02
C LEU A 42 -21.14 -27.95 -15.65
N LYS A 43 -20.31 -27.20 -16.39
CA LYS A 43 -19.03 -27.68 -16.93
C LYS A 43 -18.09 -28.08 -15.78
N LYS A 44 -18.27 -27.47 -14.60
CA LYS A 44 -17.74 -27.85 -13.28
C LYS A 44 -18.79 -27.56 -12.21
N ALA A 45 -18.97 -28.47 -11.24
CA ALA A 45 -20.07 -28.42 -10.27
C ALA A 45 -20.10 -27.21 -9.31
N SER A 46 -19.03 -26.40 -9.25
CA SER A 46 -18.83 -25.32 -8.28
C SER A 46 -18.55 -23.96 -8.93
N ILE A 47 -18.84 -23.81 -10.23
CA ILE A 47 -18.63 -22.57 -10.98
C ILE A 47 -19.91 -22.17 -11.70
N ILE A 48 -20.30 -20.91 -11.57
CA ILE A 48 -21.39 -20.28 -12.33
C ILE A 48 -20.80 -19.08 -13.07
N SER A 49 -21.18 -18.90 -14.34
CA SER A 49 -20.82 -17.71 -15.10
C SER A 49 -22.03 -16.80 -15.26
N ILE A 50 -21.85 -15.51 -14.94
CA ILE A 50 -22.86 -14.47 -15.18
C ILE A 50 -22.34 -13.56 -16.27
N HIS A 51 -23.01 -13.58 -17.42
CA HIS A 51 -22.68 -12.77 -18.58
C HIS A 51 -23.47 -11.47 -18.54
N PHE A 52 -22.76 -10.34 -18.60
CA PHE A 52 -23.36 -9.01 -18.64
C PHE A 52 -23.12 -8.40 -20.03
N ASP A 53 -24.04 -8.67 -20.97
CA ASP A 53 -24.02 -8.20 -22.37
C ASP A 53 -22.60 -8.09 -22.97
N SER A 54 -22.15 -6.88 -23.31
CA SER A 54 -20.83 -6.58 -23.88
C SER A 54 -19.83 -6.04 -22.85
N LEU A 55 -20.12 -6.20 -21.56
CA LEU A 55 -19.42 -5.54 -20.47
C LEU A 55 -18.37 -6.46 -19.85
N ALA A 56 -18.81 -7.60 -19.33
CA ALA A 56 -17.96 -8.59 -18.69
C ALA A 56 -18.74 -9.88 -18.44
N THR A 57 -18.00 -10.97 -18.29
CA THR A 57 -18.44 -12.20 -17.64
C THR A 57 -17.86 -12.25 -16.22
N LEU A 58 -18.70 -12.48 -15.21
CA LEU A 58 -18.24 -12.81 -13.86
C LEU A 58 -18.27 -14.33 -13.68
N GLU A 59 -17.10 -14.94 -13.47
CA GLU A 59 -17.04 -16.31 -12.97
C GLU A 59 -17.14 -16.32 -11.45
N ILE A 60 -18.15 -16.99 -10.92
CA ILE A 60 -18.39 -17.18 -9.49
C ILE A 60 -17.95 -18.58 -9.12
N HIS A 61 -16.93 -18.68 -8.26
CA HIS A 61 -16.37 -19.92 -7.74
C HIS A 61 -16.83 -20.09 -6.29
N GLU A 62 -17.50 -21.20 -6.00
CA GLU A 62 -17.84 -21.59 -4.64
C GLU A 62 -16.59 -22.13 -3.93
N GLU A 63 -16.27 -21.59 -2.75
CA GLU A 63 -15.16 -22.02 -1.92
C GLU A 63 -15.68 -22.47 -0.55
N ALA A 64 -14.89 -23.27 0.18
CA ALA A 64 -15.34 -23.92 1.42
C ALA A 64 -15.93 -22.98 2.48
N PHE A 65 -15.50 -21.71 2.50
CA PHE A 65 -15.93 -20.72 3.50
C PHE A 65 -16.46 -19.42 2.86
N GLY A 66 -16.65 -19.40 1.54
CA GLY A 66 -16.92 -18.15 0.83
C GLY A 66 -17.10 -18.30 -0.68
N ILE A 67 -16.98 -17.18 -1.36
CA ILE A 67 -17.14 -17.06 -2.80
C ILE A 67 -15.97 -16.24 -3.35
N ARG A 68 -15.41 -16.69 -4.47
CA ARG A 68 -14.46 -15.92 -5.26
C ARG A 68 -15.09 -15.58 -6.62
N ILE A 69 -15.03 -14.30 -6.96
CA ILE A 69 -15.55 -13.73 -8.22
C ILE A 69 -14.37 -13.30 -9.07
N ILE A 70 -14.30 -13.77 -10.30
CA ILE A 70 -13.25 -13.41 -11.27
C ILE A 70 -13.93 -12.67 -12.43
N PRO A 71 -13.65 -11.37 -12.62
CA PRO A 71 -14.16 -10.63 -13.77
C PRO A 71 -13.33 -10.92 -15.02
N ILE A 72 -13.99 -11.43 -16.05
CA ILE A 72 -13.45 -11.69 -17.38
C ILE A 72 -14.05 -10.65 -18.32
N LEU A 73 -13.21 -9.78 -18.88
CA LEU A 73 -13.66 -8.74 -19.80
C LEU A 73 -13.78 -9.30 -21.22
N ASP A 74 -14.75 -8.79 -21.99
CA ASP A 74 -14.92 -9.18 -23.38
C ASP A 74 -13.79 -8.63 -24.25
N ALA A 75 -13.34 -9.43 -25.22
CA ALA A 75 -12.25 -9.07 -26.11
C ALA A 75 -12.68 -7.94 -27.08
N GLY A 76 -12.42 -6.69 -26.70
CA GLY A 76 -12.71 -5.51 -27.53
C GLY A 76 -12.75 -4.20 -26.75
N GLU A 77 -13.03 -4.25 -25.46
CA GLU A 77 -13.00 -3.09 -24.56
C GLU A 77 -12.11 -3.39 -23.35
N GLU A 78 -11.17 -2.50 -23.04
CA GLU A 78 -10.33 -2.57 -21.83
C GLU A 78 -10.76 -1.47 -20.85
N PRO A 79 -11.88 -1.62 -20.14
CA PRO A 79 -12.31 -0.65 -19.15
C PRO A 79 -11.26 -0.51 -18.05
N ASN A 80 -10.95 0.75 -17.71
CA ASN A 80 -10.05 1.09 -16.63
C ASN A 80 -10.80 1.48 -15.33
N ARG A 81 -12.11 1.24 -15.28
CA ARG A 81 -12.92 1.33 -14.07
C ARG A 81 -13.72 0.05 -13.91
N PHE A 82 -13.71 -0.48 -12.69
CA PHE A 82 -14.54 -1.59 -12.26
C PHE A 82 -15.29 -1.17 -11.00
N ARG A 83 -16.62 -1.30 -11.00
CA ARG A 83 -17.45 -1.03 -9.83
C ARG A 83 -18.41 -2.17 -9.59
N ILE A 84 -18.40 -2.69 -8.37
CA ILE A 84 -19.35 -3.72 -7.91
C ILE A 84 -20.06 -3.26 -6.64
N ARG A 85 -21.38 -3.45 -6.60
CA ARG A 85 -22.17 -3.26 -5.37
C ARG A 85 -22.46 -4.59 -4.70
N LEU A 86 -22.27 -4.62 -3.39
CA LEU A 86 -22.51 -5.80 -2.56
C LEU A 86 -23.62 -5.48 -1.55
N PRO A 87 -24.48 -6.47 -1.23
CA PRO A 87 -25.40 -6.32 -0.12
C PRO A 87 -24.62 -6.27 1.20
N LEU A 88 -25.02 -5.35 2.06
CA LEU A 88 -24.53 -5.20 3.41
C LEU A 88 -25.74 -4.86 4.29
N PRO A 89 -25.96 -5.55 5.41
CA PRO A 89 -27.04 -5.23 6.33
C PRO A 89 -27.01 -3.77 6.79
N PRO A 90 -28.18 -3.13 6.96
CA PRO A 90 -28.23 -1.79 7.54
C PRO A 90 -27.68 -1.80 8.95
N ASP A 91 -26.99 -0.72 9.29
CA ASP A 91 -26.42 -0.46 10.62
C ASP A 91 -25.40 -1.52 11.11
N GLU A 92 -24.91 -2.41 10.24
CA GLU A 92 -23.81 -3.31 10.58
C GLU A 92 -22.48 -2.54 10.54
N PRO A 93 -21.71 -2.48 11.64
CA PRO A 93 -20.40 -1.84 11.65
C PRO A 93 -19.44 -2.51 10.68
N VAL A 94 -18.64 -1.68 10.01
CA VAL A 94 -17.63 -2.11 9.03
C VAL A 94 -16.27 -1.61 9.46
N PHE A 95 -15.26 -2.47 9.42
CA PHE A 95 -13.90 -2.19 9.84
C PHE A 95 -12.90 -2.55 8.73
N GLY A 96 -11.65 -2.12 8.88
CA GLY A 96 -10.57 -2.47 7.96
C GLY A 96 -10.24 -1.32 7.02
N CYS A 97 -10.25 -1.57 5.71
CA CYS A 97 -9.67 -0.69 4.70
C CYS A 97 -8.18 -0.39 4.94
N GLY A 98 -7.46 -1.34 5.55
CA GLY A 98 -6.09 -1.18 6.02
C GLY A 98 -6.01 -0.53 7.40
N GLU A 99 -5.01 0.33 7.61
CA GLU A 99 -4.83 1.11 8.83
C GLU A 99 -5.58 2.45 8.72
N GLN A 100 -6.61 2.62 9.55
CA GLN A 100 -7.42 3.84 9.60
C GLN A 100 -7.21 4.55 10.94
N PHE A 101 -6.83 5.82 10.89
CA PHE A 101 -6.46 6.59 12.09
C PHE A 101 -7.61 7.39 12.71
N SER A 102 -8.66 7.69 11.93
CA SER A 102 -9.71 8.64 12.34
C SER A 102 -11.01 7.95 12.71
N HIS A 103 -11.33 6.84 12.03
CA HIS A 103 -12.57 6.09 12.23
C HIS A 103 -12.23 4.61 12.28
N LEU A 104 -12.74 3.92 13.31
CA LEU A 104 -12.71 2.46 13.37
C LEU A 104 -13.90 1.89 12.60
N ASP A 105 -15.12 2.36 12.90
CA ASP A 105 -16.32 2.04 12.14
C ASP A 105 -16.44 2.93 10.91
N LEU A 106 -16.50 2.30 9.74
CA LEU A 106 -16.52 2.92 8.43
C LEU A 106 -17.93 3.02 7.85
N GLN A 107 -18.95 2.56 8.58
CA GLN A 107 -20.33 2.68 8.14
C GLN A 107 -20.70 4.14 7.91
N GLY A 108 -21.35 4.44 6.78
CA GLY A 108 -21.67 5.80 6.39
C GLY A 108 -20.49 6.62 5.82
N LYS A 109 -19.31 6.01 5.61
CA LYS A 109 -18.11 6.69 5.10
C LYS A 109 -17.76 6.28 3.68
N ARG A 110 -16.96 7.13 3.03
CA ARG A 110 -16.30 6.85 1.74
C ARG A 110 -14.81 6.82 1.96
N ILE A 111 -14.19 5.68 1.72
CA ILE A 111 -12.78 5.44 2.00
C ILE A 111 -12.03 5.35 0.67
N PRO A 112 -11.32 6.41 0.24
CA PRO A 112 -10.33 6.28 -0.81
C PRO A 112 -9.17 5.42 -0.30
N LEU A 113 -8.65 4.56 -1.18
CA LEU A 113 -7.58 3.63 -0.87
C LEU A 113 -6.42 3.94 -1.81
N TRP A 114 -5.52 4.77 -1.31
CA TRP A 114 -4.28 5.15 -1.97
C TRP A 114 -3.22 5.43 -0.93
N VAL A 115 -2.08 4.77 -1.05
CA VAL A 115 -0.97 4.92 -0.11
C VAL A 115 -0.42 6.34 -0.21
N SER A 116 -0.23 7.00 0.93
CA SER A 116 0.33 8.35 0.98
C SER A 116 0.81 8.69 2.39
N GLU A 117 1.44 9.84 2.53
CA GLU A 117 1.52 10.51 3.83
C GLU A 117 0.10 10.67 4.44
N PRO A 118 -0.09 10.42 5.75
CA PRO A 118 -1.38 10.51 6.43
C PRO A 118 -1.78 11.96 6.69
N GLY A 119 -0.83 12.89 6.62
CA GLY A 119 -0.99 14.30 6.88
C GLY A 119 -0.82 14.72 8.35
N ILE A 120 -0.58 16.01 8.54
CA ILE A 120 -0.31 16.65 9.83
C ILE A 120 -1.57 17.38 10.30
N GLY A 121 -2.15 16.94 11.42
CA GLY A 121 -3.38 17.50 11.98
C GLY A 121 -4.65 16.80 11.50
N ARG A 122 -4.78 16.49 10.19
CA ARG A 122 -5.77 15.58 9.56
C ARG A 122 -7.27 15.91 9.71
N GLY A 123 -7.63 16.83 10.61
CA GLY A 123 -9.00 17.27 10.88
C GLY A 123 -9.15 18.80 10.85
N PRO A 124 -10.32 19.34 11.23
CA PRO A 124 -10.61 20.77 11.21
C PRO A 124 -9.94 21.51 12.38
N ASN A 125 -8.61 21.55 12.40
CA ASN A 125 -7.82 22.19 13.46
C ASN A 125 -6.73 23.12 12.89
N TYR A 126 -6.22 24.02 13.74
CA TYR A 126 -5.20 25.00 13.33
C TYR A 126 -3.89 24.32 12.91
N VAL A 127 -3.57 23.14 13.43
CA VAL A 127 -2.37 22.37 13.03
C VAL A 127 -2.43 22.02 11.55
N LYS A 128 -3.57 21.51 11.06
CA LYS A 128 -3.81 21.24 9.64
C LYS A 128 -3.68 22.51 8.79
N VAL A 129 -4.25 23.63 9.25
CA VAL A 129 -4.17 24.91 8.54
C VAL A 129 -2.72 25.34 8.37
N LEU A 130 -1.93 25.31 9.44
CA LEU A 130 -0.51 25.68 9.42
C LEU A 130 0.31 24.71 8.55
N ALA A 131 0.06 23.41 8.64
CA ALA A 131 0.74 22.40 7.83
C ALA A 131 0.48 22.59 6.33
N ASN A 132 -0.76 22.92 5.96
CA ASN A 132 -1.14 23.23 4.59
C ASN A 132 -0.48 24.51 4.08
N LEU A 133 -0.47 25.59 4.89
CA LEU A 133 0.18 26.85 4.53
C LEU A 133 1.69 26.69 4.34
N HIS A 134 2.34 25.86 5.16
CA HIS A 134 3.78 25.63 5.09
C HIS A 134 4.18 24.69 3.95
N SER A 135 3.42 23.60 3.73
CA SER A 135 3.90 22.48 2.89
C SER A 135 2.81 21.68 2.14
N GLY A 136 1.54 22.04 2.29
CA GLY A 136 0.42 21.25 1.72
C GLY A 136 0.17 19.89 2.38
N ARG A 137 0.83 19.60 3.52
CA ARG A 137 0.85 18.28 4.16
C ARG A 137 -0.21 18.09 5.25
N GLY A 138 -1.29 18.86 5.26
CA GLY A 138 -2.30 18.79 6.32
C GLY A 138 -3.19 17.54 6.26
N GLY A 139 -3.34 16.95 5.07
CA GLY A 139 -4.11 15.72 4.83
C GLY A 139 -5.60 15.82 5.19
N SER A 140 -6.24 14.65 5.28
CA SER A 140 -7.63 14.47 5.67
C SER A 140 -7.78 13.21 6.52
N GLU A 141 -8.99 12.96 7.01
CA GLU A 141 -9.26 11.85 7.93
C GLU A 141 -8.97 10.47 7.32
N GLU A 142 -9.02 10.36 5.99
CA GLU A 142 -8.87 9.13 5.20
C GLU A 142 -7.43 8.84 4.76
N HIS A 143 -6.52 9.81 4.83
CA HIS A 143 -5.13 9.60 4.40
C HIS A 143 -4.41 8.64 5.36
N THR A 144 -3.66 7.68 4.81
CA THR A 144 -2.96 6.65 5.56
C THR A 144 -1.76 6.09 4.79
N TYR A 145 -0.73 5.67 5.53
CA TYR A 145 0.42 4.94 4.99
C TYR A 145 0.05 3.53 4.53
N PHE A 146 -1.05 2.96 4.99
CA PHE A 146 -1.38 1.56 4.71
C PHE A 146 -2.87 1.35 4.43
N PRO A 147 -3.38 1.84 3.28
CA PRO A 147 -4.71 1.45 2.83
C PRO A 147 -4.65 0.04 2.25
N GLN A 148 -5.74 -0.70 2.43
CA GLN A 148 -5.90 -2.02 1.83
C GLN A 148 -7.32 -2.20 1.30
N PRO A 149 -7.52 -2.71 0.07
CA PRO A 149 -8.84 -2.96 -0.52
C PRO A 149 -9.52 -4.20 0.08
N SER A 150 -9.69 -4.18 1.40
CA SER A 150 -10.40 -5.20 2.16
C SER A 150 -11.15 -4.58 3.32
N PHE A 151 -12.30 -5.14 3.68
CA PHE A 151 -13.03 -4.76 4.89
C PHE A 151 -13.59 -6.00 5.59
N VAL A 152 -13.92 -5.85 6.86
CA VAL A 152 -14.56 -6.86 7.69
C VAL A 152 -15.80 -6.28 8.34
N THR A 153 -16.83 -7.09 8.57
CA THR A 153 -18.05 -6.68 9.26
C THR A 153 -18.04 -7.20 10.69
N ALA A 154 -18.88 -6.61 11.56
CA ALA A 154 -19.01 -7.05 12.95
C ALA A 154 -19.40 -8.54 13.10
N THR A 155 -20.06 -9.13 12.09
CA THR A 155 -20.41 -10.57 12.08
C THR A 155 -19.27 -11.49 11.61
N GLY A 156 -18.08 -10.95 11.36
CA GLY A 156 -16.90 -11.74 10.98
C GLY A 156 -16.86 -12.16 9.52
N ARG A 157 -17.65 -11.50 8.66
CA ARG A 157 -17.51 -11.59 7.21
C ARG A 157 -16.46 -10.61 6.74
N TRP A 158 -15.76 -10.96 5.67
CA TRP A 158 -14.77 -10.08 5.06
C TRP A 158 -14.90 -10.08 3.55
N VAL A 159 -14.48 -8.98 2.94
CA VAL A 159 -14.33 -8.84 1.49
C VAL A 159 -12.90 -8.39 1.19
N LEU A 160 -12.29 -8.96 0.17
CA LEU A 160 -10.99 -8.59 -0.38
C LEU A 160 -11.13 -8.38 -1.89
N LEU A 161 -10.81 -7.18 -2.36
CA LEU A 161 -10.71 -6.86 -3.78
C LEU A 161 -9.24 -6.91 -4.18
N THR A 162 -8.87 -7.90 -4.99
CA THR A 162 -7.46 -8.15 -5.37
C THR A 162 -7.06 -7.21 -6.50
N THR A 163 -6.49 -6.08 -6.13
CA THR A 163 -5.95 -5.05 -7.04
C THR A 163 -4.96 -4.17 -6.29
N THR A 164 -4.01 -3.57 -7.02
CA THR A 164 -3.11 -2.53 -6.51
C THR A 164 -3.47 -1.14 -7.05
N ALA A 165 -4.46 -1.05 -7.94
CA ALA A 165 -4.95 0.22 -8.46
C ALA A 165 -5.65 1.03 -7.37
N PHE A 166 -5.77 2.34 -7.59
CA PHE A 166 -6.59 3.22 -6.76
C PHE A 166 -7.99 2.64 -6.59
N CYS A 167 -8.45 2.56 -5.35
CA CYS A 167 -9.79 2.10 -5.03
C CYS A 167 -10.56 3.13 -4.22
N ARG A 168 -11.89 3.01 -4.24
CA ARG A 168 -12.77 3.73 -3.32
C ARG A 168 -13.89 2.81 -2.85
N PHE A 169 -13.96 2.60 -1.53
CA PHE A 169 -15.04 1.84 -0.91
C PHE A 169 -16.06 2.82 -0.33
N ASP A 170 -17.32 2.68 -0.74
CA ASP A 170 -18.43 3.54 -0.32
C ASP A 170 -19.42 2.75 0.54
N PHE A 171 -19.47 3.07 1.83
CA PHE A 171 -20.36 2.50 2.83
C PHE A 171 -21.51 3.46 3.21
N THR A 172 -21.74 4.52 2.42
CA THR A 172 -22.86 5.45 2.62
C THR A 172 -24.25 4.87 2.33
N PRO A 173 -24.44 3.90 1.41
CA PRO A 173 -25.75 3.31 1.19
C PRO A 173 -26.24 2.49 2.39
N LYS A 174 -27.55 2.56 2.69
CA LYS A 174 -28.11 1.86 3.86
C LYS A 174 -28.09 0.33 3.75
N ASN A 175 -28.25 -0.23 2.55
CA ASN A 175 -28.44 -1.67 2.34
C ASN A 175 -27.34 -2.29 1.47
N GLY A 176 -26.14 -1.73 1.52
CA GLY A 176 -25.05 -2.18 0.68
C GLY A 176 -23.83 -1.30 0.72
N CYS A 177 -22.77 -1.77 0.08
CA CYS A 177 -21.58 -0.99 -0.18
C CYS A 177 -21.25 -1.02 -1.67
N SER A 178 -20.49 -0.04 -2.14
CA SER A 178 -19.95 -0.01 -3.50
C SER A 178 -18.43 -0.03 -3.45
N LEU A 179 -17.82 -0.92 -4.23
CA LEU A 179 -16.38 -1.04 -4.35
C LEU A 179 -15.98 -0.59 -5.75
N LEU A 180 -15.21 0.49 -5.84
CA LEU A 180 -14.64 1.02 -7.07
C LEU A 180 -13.15 0.68 -7.13
N SER A 181 -12.67 0.24 -8.29
CA SER A 181 -11.25 0.08 -8.65
C SER A 181 -10.98 0.82 -9.95
N HIS A 182 -9.83 1.50 -10.04
CA HIS A 182 -9.32 2.17 -11.25
C HIS A 182 -8.52 1.22 -12.16
N ALA A 183 -8.86 -0.06 -12.11
CA ALA A 183 -8.43 -1.12 -13.02
C ALA A 183 -9.39 -2.29 -12.88
N ASN A 184 -9.35 -3.23 -13.81
CA ASN A 184 -10.02 -4.52 -13.62
C ASN A 184 -9.29 -5.32 -12.52
N PRO A 185 -9.94 -5.65 -11.40
CA PRO A 185 -9.30 -6.42 -10.33
C PRO A 185 -9.11 -7.87 -10.78
N SER A 186 -8.07 -8.54 -10.29
CA SER A 186 -7.84 -9.96 -10.59
C SER A 186 -8.93 -10.86 -9.99
N SER A 187 -9.49 -10.45 -8.84
CA SER A 187 -10.63 -11.13 -8.21
C SER A 187 -11.29 -10.26 -7.14
N LEU A 188 -12.51 -10.61 -6.76
CA LEU A 188 -13.14 -10.25 -5.50
C LEU A 188 -13.39 -11.52 -4.70
N SER A 189 -12.96 -11.57 -3.45
CA SER A 189 -13.23 -12.70 -2.55
C SER A 189 -14.06 -12.23 -1.37
N THR A 190 -15.02 -13.04 -0.94
CA THR A 190 -15.83 -12.81 0.27
C THR A 190 -15.99 -14.10 1.03
N ALA A 191 -15.74 -14.07 2.34
CA ALA A 191 -15.86 -15.26 3.18
C ALA A 191 -16.15 -14.87 4.63
N ALA A 192 -16.37 -15.89 5.48
CA ALA A 192 -16.40 -15.72 6.93
C ALA A 192 -15.10 -16.25 7.57
N GLY A 193 -14.73 -15.68 8.72
CA GLY A 193 -13.61 -16.15 9.53
C GLY A 193 -12.29 -15.40 9.27
N ALA A 194 -11.17 -16.13 9.29
CA ALA A 194 -9.84 -15.52 9.36
C ALA A 194 -9.32 -15.07 7.99
N LEU A 195 -9.43 -13.78 7.68
CA LEU A 195 -8.82 -13.15 6.50
C LEU A 195 -7.29 -13.40 6.41
N SER A 196 -6.62 -13.61 7.55
CA SER A 196 -5.19 -13.96 7.60
C SER A 196 -4.85 -15.32 6.98
N ALA A 197 -5.82 -16.22 6.79
CA ALA A 197 -5.60 -17.44 6.01
C ALA A 197 -5.34 -17.14 4.52
N THR A 198 -5.89 -16.02 4.02
CA THR A 198 -5.72 -15.53 2.65
C THR A 198 -4.50 -14.62 2.54
N LEU A 199 -4.33 -13.67 3.48
CA LEU A 199 -3.28 -12.65 3.42
C LEU A 199 -1.92 -13.10 4.00
N GLY A 200 -1.91 -14.21 4.73
CA GLY A 200 -0.76 -14.67 5.50
C GLY A 200 -0.79 -14.19 6.96
N ARG A 201 0.09 -14.79 7.77
CA ARG A 201 0.22 -14.53 9.21
C ARG A 201 1.63 -14.07 9.53
N GLN A 202 1.74 -13.13 10.46
CA GLN A 202 3.04 -12.69 10.98
C GLN A 202 3.69 -13.81 11.80
N LYS A 203 5.01 -13.81 11.85
CA LYS A 203 5.76 -14.67 12.77
C LYS A 203 5.58 -14.17 14.21
N PRO A 204 5.72 -15.05 15.22
CA PRO A 204 5.85 -14.62 16.60
C PRO A 204 6.96 -13.58 16.76
N LEU A 205 6.74 -12.62 17.65
CA LEU A 205 7.79 -11.66 18.02
C LEU A 205 8.96 -12.39 18.68
N PRO A 206 10.21 -11.93 18.49
CA PRO A 206 11.34 -12.45 19.26
C PRO A 206 11.15 -12.26 20.76
N ASP A 207 11.59 -13.21 21.58
CA ASP A 207 11.40 -13.18 23.04
C ASP A 207 11.88 -11.87 23.69
N TRP A 208 12.99 -11.33 23.19
CA TRP A 208 13.59 -10.08 23.70
C TRP A 208 12.69 -8.85 23.51
N ALA A 209 11.79 -8.86 22.53
CA ALA A 209 10.91 -7.72 22.25
C ALA A 209 9.96 -7.41 23.41
N SER A 210 9.69 -8.41 24.26
CA SER A 210 8.87 -8.28 25.48
C SER A 210 9.68 -8.03 26.75
N SER A 211 11.01 -8.02 26.67
CA SER A 211 11.89 -7.96 27.84
C SER A 211 12.11 -6.54 28.39
N GLY A 212 11.56 -5.51 27.74
CA GLY A 212 11.72 -4.12 28.16
C GLY A 212 11.26 -3.11 27.11
N MET A 213 11.79 -1.89 27.20
CA MET A 213 11.47 -0.78 26.30
C MET A 213 12.52 -0.63 25.19
N ILE A 214 12.07 -0.28 23.99
CA ILE A 214 12.94 0.17 22.88
C ILE A 214 13.11 1.69 23.00
N LEU A 215 14.33 2.15 23.25
CA LEU A 215 14.65 3.57 23.38
C LEU A 215 15.08 4.16 22.03
N GLY A 216 14.27 5.06 21.48
CA GLY A 216 14.62 5.86 20.29
C GLY A 216 15.57 6.99 20.67
N LEU A 217 16.85 6.90 20.27
CA LEU A 217 17.88 7.89 20.59
C LEU A 217 18.41 8.53 19.31
N GLN A 218 18.34 9.86 19.23
CA GLN A 218 18.94 10.70 18.19
C GLN A 218 19.69 11.86 18.87
N GLY A 219 20.74 12.42 18.25
CA GLY A 219 21.71 13.25 19.02
C GLY A 219 22.26 14.52 18.37
N GLY A 220 22.00 14.80 17.09
CA GLY A 220 22.67 15.91 16.40
C GLY A 220 24.19 15.76 16.31
N ARG A 221 24.86 16.66 15.57
CA ARG A 221 26.26 16.48 15.13
C ARG A 221 27.25 16.19 16.27
N ALA A 222 27.17 16.85 17.42
CA ALA A 222 28.15 16.68 18.51
C ALA A 222 28.00 15.35 19.28
N VAL A 223 26.77 14.93 19.61
CA VAL A 223 26.52 13.62 20.25
C VAL A 223 26.77 12.49 19.27
N VAL A 224 26.48 12.70 17.99
CA VAL A 224 26.82 11.76 16.92
C VAL A 224 28.33 11.71 16.73
N GLU A 225 29.07 12.82 16.71
CA GLU A 225 30.54 12.85 16.58
C GLU A 225 31.23 12.19 17.78
N GLU A 226 30.75 12.39 19.02
CA GLU A 226 31.30 11.73 20.20
C GLU A 226 31.02 10.22 20.22
N LYS A 227 29.78 9.82 19.89
CA LYS A 227 29.41 8.40 19.75
C LYS A 227 30.08 7.75 18.54
N LEU A 228 30.26 8.49 17.44
CA LEU A 228 30.95 8.07 16.24
C LEU A 228 32.45 7.94 16.51
N ARG A 229 33.07 8.82 17.31
CA ARG A 229 34.46 8.68 17.75
C ARG A 229 34.67 7.38 18.54
N HIS A 230 33.80 7.10 19.52
CA HIS A 230 33.84 5.81 20.24
C HIS A 230 33.50 4.61 19.34
N ALA A 231 32.54 4.75 18.42
CA ALA A 231 32.17 3.71 17.46
C ALA A 231 33.17 3.54 16.31
N LEU A 232 34.07 4.48 16.06
CA LEU A 232 35.16 4.37 15.09
C LEU A 232 36.41 3.76 15.76
N ASP A 233 36.64 4.07 17.04
CA ASP A 233 37.72 3.46 17.82
C ASP A 233 37.48 1.95 18.08
N ALA A 234 36.22 1.50 18.21
CA ALA A 234 35.84 0.09 18.39
C ALA A 234 35.15 -0.56 17.16
N GLY A 235 34.70 0.24 16.19
CA GLY A 235 33.75 -0.18 15.15
C GLY A 235 32.31 -0.29 15.68
N ILE A 236 31.31 0.11 14.88
CA ILE A 236 29.88 -0.14 15.18
C ILE A 236 29.62 -1.61 15.58
N PRO A 237 30.20 -2.63 14.91
CA PRO A 237 30.05 -4.02 15.35
C PRO A 237 30.57 -4.30 16.77
N GLY A 238 31.67 -3.66 17.18
CA GLY A 238 32.22 -3.79 18.53
C GLY A 238 31.28 -3.22 19.58
N PHE A 239 30.71 -2.04 19.33
CA PHE A 239 29.71 -1.44 20.21
C PHE A 239 28.44 -2.27 20.34
N ILE A 240 27.94 -2.83 19.23
CA ILE A 240 26.78 -3.74 19.25
C ILE A 240 27.08 -4.96 20.13
N LYS A 241 28.29 -5.51 20.03
CA LYS A 241 28.71 -6.64 20.86
C LYS A 241 28.72 -6.28 22.35
N GLU A 242 29.25 -5.13 22.73
CA GLU A 242 29.22 -4.65 24.13
C GLU A 242 27.79 -4.48 24.67
N LEU A 243 26.85 -4.02 23.82
CA LEU A 243 25.44 -3.95 24.19
C LEU A 243 24.84 -5.35 24.40
N HIS A 244 25.16 -6.30 23.52
CA HIS A 244 24.71 -7.69 23.65
C HIS A 244 25.24 -8.35 24.92
N GLU A 245 26.48 -8.08 25.33
CA GLU A 245 27.07 -8.56 26.60
C GLU A 245 26.29 -8.05 27.84
N ARG A 246 25.57 -6.94 27.69
CA ARG A 246 24.69 -6.36 28.73
C ARG A 246 23.22 -6.75 28.55
N GLY A 247 22.90 -7.63 27.61
CA GLY A 247 21.54 -8.05 27.29
C GLY A 247 20.71 -7.00 26.54
N ILE A 248 21.35 -5.98 25.97
CA ILE A 248 20.69 -4.85 25.27
C ILE A 248 20.74 -5.10 23.76
N LYS A 249 19.62 -4.90 23.08
CA LYS A 249 19.46 -5.07 21.63
C LYS A 249 19.72 -3.77 20.89
N PHE A 250 20.26 -3.86 19.67
CA PHE A 250 20.54 -2.71 18.83
C PHE A 250 19.68 -2.71 17.57
N LEU A 251 18.97 -1.61 17.34
CA LEU A 251 18.09 -1.43 16.19
C LEU A 251 18.55 -0.25 15.31
N GLY A 252 18.49 -0.43 14.00
CA GLY A 252 18.81 0.60 13.01
C GLY A 252 17.58 1.22 12.34
N CYS A 253 17.81 1.93 11.24
CA CYS A 253 16.77 2.42 10.33
C CYS A 253 17.24 2.21 8.89
N ASN A 254 16.31 1.89 7.99
CA ASN A 254 16.55 1.72 6.56
C ASN A 254 15.29 2.09 5.77
N ASN A 255 15.45 2.66 4.58
CA ASN A 255 14.36 2.97 3.65
C ASN A 255 14.83 2.79 2.20
N PRO A 256 13.93 2.61 1.21
CA PRO A 256 14.29 2.32 -0.18
C PRO A 256 14.83 3.52 -0.96
N PHE A 257 15.17 4.63 -0.29
CA PHE A 257 15.79 5.79 -0.89
C PHE A 257 17.30 5.77 -0.68
N LEU A 258 18.04 6.21 -1.69
CA LEU A 258 19.48 6.46 -1.59
C LEU A 258 19.78 7.91 -1.95
N SER A 259 20.51 8.59 -1.06
CA SER A 259 21.04 9.93 -1.33
C SER A 259 22.02 9.88 -2.49
N THR A 260 21.93 10.86 -3.41
CA THR A 260 22.81 10.93 -4.58
C THR A 260 24.29 11.13 -4.23
N ASP A 261 24.58 11.63 -3.04
CA ASP A 261 25.94 11.85 -2.55
C ASP A 261 26.55 10.59 -1.90
N ALA A 262 25.75 9.53 -1.70
CA ALA A 262 26.20 8.31 -1.05
C ALA A 262 26.92 7.37 -2.04
N PRO A 263 27.98 6.63 -1.61
CA PRO A 263 28.64 5.63 -2.46
C PRO A 263 27.71 4.56 -3.04
N LEU A 264 26.66 4.18 -2.30
CA LEU A 264 25.66 3.22 -2.74
C LEU A 264 24.84 3.73 -3.92
N TYR A 265 24.66 5.05 -4.07
CA TYR A 265 23.99 5.61 -5.24
C TYR A 265 24.79 5.34 -6.51
N ALA A 266 26.09 5.65 -6.52
CA ALA A 266 26.95 5.41 -7.68
C ALA A 266 27.00 3.92 -8.06
N GLU A 267 26.93 3.02 -7.09
CA GLU A 267 26.81 1.58 -7.37
C GLU A 267 25.46 1.22 -7.99
N GLY A 268 24.36 1.70 -7.41
CA GLY A 268 23.00 1.45 -7.90
C GLY A 268 22.78 1.98 -9.31
N GLU A 269 23.32 3.16 -9.62
CA GLU A 269 23.25 3.79 -10.95
C GLU A 269 23.97 2.94 -11.99
N ARG A 270 25.22 2.53 -11.73
CA ARG A 270 25.97 1.62 -12.63
C ARG A 270 25.24 0.30 -12.88
N LYS A 271 24.48 -0.17 -11.90
CA LYS A 271 23.70 -1.42 -11.98
C LYS A 271 22.27 -1.22 -12.51
N GLY A 272 21.85 0.00 -12.84
CA GLY A 272 20.48 0.27 -13.29
C GLY A 272 19.41 -0.13 -12.26
N CYS A 273 19.66 0.12 -10.98
CA CYS A 273 18.81 -0.35 -9.88
C CYS A 273 17.78 0.68 -9.38
N PHE A 274 17.63 1.81 -10.06
CA PHE A 274 16.72 2.89 -9.67
C PHE A 274 15.55 3.02 -10.62
N ILE A 275 14.43 3.51 -10.08
CA ILE A 275 13.28 3.94 -10.88
C ILE A 275 13.75 5.01 -11.85
N GLN A 276 13.28 4.95 -13.11
CA GLN A 276 13.70 5.88 -14.14
C GLN A 276 12.74 7.07 -14.26
N ASN A 277 13.27 8.20 -14.70
CA ASN A 277 12.47 9.30 -15.22
C ASN A 277 12.05 8.94 -16.65
N GLY A 278 10.75 8.82 -16.89
CA GLY A 278 10.22 8.40 -18.20
C GLY A 278 10.50 9.37 -19.36
N GLN A 279 11.02 10.56 -19.08
CA GLN A 279 11.41 11.52 -20.11
C GLN A 279 12.90 11.44 -20.49
N SER A 280 13.75 10.93 -19.61
CA SER A 280 15.22 11.03 -19.76
C SER A 280 15.98 9.71 -19.58
N LEU A 281 15.32 8.61 -19.23
CA LEU A 281 15.94 7.29 -18.95
C LEU A 281 17.06 7.36 -17.90
N THR A 282 17.10 8.42 -17.09
CA THR A 282 18.01 8.60 -15.95
C THR A 282 17.30 8.20 -14.66
N PRO A 283 18.02 7.94 -13.55
CA PRO A 283 17.38 7.76 -12.25
C PRO A 283 16.41 8.91 -11.93
N TYR A 284 15.23 8.57 -11.41
CA TYR A 284 14.25 9.53 -10.93
C TYR A 284 14.76 10.12 -9.62
N ILE A 285 15.09 11.41 -9.64
CA ILE A 285 15.58 12.12 -8.46
C ILE A 285 14.46 12.95 -7.85
N THR A 286 14.18 12.71 -6.58
CA THR A 286 13.18 13.45 -5.78
C THR A 286 13.81 14.00 -4.49
N SER A 287 13.01 14.68 -3.68
CA SER A 287 13.39 15.14 -2.34
C SER A 287 12.30 14.75 -1.34
N THR A 288 12.64 13.92 -0.36
CA THR A 288 11.73 13.55 0.75
C THR A 288 11.81 14.58 1.89
N THR A 289 12.99 15.15 2.11
CA THR A 289 13.26 16.13 3.18
C THR A 289 14.07 17.32 2.65
N THR A 290 15.40 17.18 2.58
CA THR A 290 16.34 18.30 2.38
C THR A 290 17.46 17.99 1.39
N PHE A 291 17.55 16.76 0.87
CA PHE A 291 18.61 16.36 -0.06
C PHE A 291 18.05 15.46 -1.17
N PRO A 292 18.67 15.48 -2.36
CA PRO A 292 18.27 14.66 -3.50
C PRO A 292 18.45 13.17 -3.20
N VAL A 293 17.45 12.38 -3.59
CA VAL A 293 17.40 10.93 -3.41
C VAL A 293 16.85 10.23 -4.65
N ALA A 294 17.28 9.00 -4.88
CA ALA A 294 16.71 8.08 -5.85
C ALA A 294 16.02 6.91 -5.15
N LEU A 295 14.92 6.40 -5.72
CA LEU A 295 14.26 5.19 -5.22
C LEU A 295 14.81 3.96 -5.92
N VAL A 296 15.14 2.94 -5.12
CA VAL A 296 15.44 1.61 -5.63
C VAL A 296 14.20 1.04 -6.33
N ASP A 297 14.37 0.56 -7.56
CA ASP A 297 13.31 -0.10 -8.31
C ASP A 297 13.14 -1.55 -7.82
N LEU A 298 12.20 -1.78 -6.92
CA LEU A 298 11.96 -3.11 -6.36
C LEU A 298 11.19 -4.04 -7.31
N CYS A 299 10.69 -3.56 -8.45
CA CYS A 299 10.15 -4.39 -9.52
C CYS A 299 11.28 -5.06 -10.33
N ASN A 300 12.47 -4.46 -10.34
CA ASN A 300 13.66 -5.05 -10.94
C ASN A 300 14.24 -6.17 -10.04
N PRO A 301 14.23 -7.45 -10.48
CA PRO A 301 14.76 -8.55 -9.66
C PRO A 301 16.25 -8.39 -9.30
N GLN A 302 17.05 -7.75 -10.17
CA GLN A 302 18.45 -7.46 -9.89
C GLN A 302 18.60 -6.43 -8.78
N ALA A 303 17.83 -5.34 -8.85
CA ALA A 303 17.84 -4.29 -7.83
C ALA A 303 17.34 -4.81 -6.48
N CYS A 304 16.27 -5.62 -6.48
CA CYS A 304 15.77 -6.29 -5.29
C CYS A 304 16.84 -7.19 -4.64
N SER A 305 17.54 -8.00 -5.44
CA SER A 305 18.63 -8.86 -4.96
C SER A 305 19.81 -8.06 -4.40
N TRP A 306 20.23 -7.02 -5.12
CA TRP A 306 21.29 -6.11 -4.71
C TRP A 306 20.97 -5.40 -3.39
N TYR A 307 19.79 -4.80 -3.29
CA TYR A 307 19.36 -4.07 -2.11
C TYR A 307 19.16 -5.00 -0.90
N LYS A 308 18.63 -6.20 -1.11
CA LYS A 308 18.60 -7.25 -0.08
C LYS A 308 20.00 -7.63 0.39
N GLY A 309 20.99 -7.65 -0.52
CA GLY A 309 22.40 -7.87 -0.19
C GLY A 309 22.97 -6.75 0.70
N ILE A 310 22.66 -5.49 0.38
CA ILE A 310 23.03 -4.34 1.21
C ILE A 310 22.46 -4.50 2.62
N ILE A 311 21.15 -4.74 2.74
CA ILE A 311 20.50 -4.95 4.04
C ILE A 311 21.21 -6.06 4.80
N LYS A 312 21.35 -7.25 4.22
CA LYS A 312 21.98 -8.41 4.86
C LYS A 312 23.38 -8.11 5.40
N ASN A 313 24.21 -7.43 4.62
CA ASN A 313 25.61 -7.21 4.97
C ASN A 313 25.78 -6.05 5.97
N HIS A 314 25.01 -4.98 5.82
CA HIS A 314 25.19 -3.74 6.60
C HIS A 314 24.26 -3.62 7.80
N MET A 315 23.30 -4.54 7.98
CA MET A 315 22.36 -4.52 9.11
C MET A 315 22.53 -5.77 9.99
N PRO A 316 21.92 -6.93 9.74
CA PRO A 316 22.19 -8.12 10.56
C PRO A 316 23.65 -8.59 10.43
N GLY A 317 24.33 -8.36 9.30
CA GLY A 317 25.73 -8.73 9.10
C GLY A 317 26.71 -8.01 10.02
N ILE A 318 26.34 -6.86 10.58
CA ILE A 318 27.11 -6.15 11.60
C ILE A 318 26.60 -6.37 13.03
N GLY A 319 25.58 -7.21 13.19
CA GLY A 319 25.01 -7.58 14.50
C GLY A 319 23.72 -6.87 14.89
N MET A 320 23.09 -6.07 14.01
CA MET A 320 21.78 -5.45 14.35
C MET A 320 20.71 -6.52 14.58
N ASP A 321 19.86 -6.31 15.60
CA ASP A 321 18.78 -7.24 15.96
C ASP A 321 17.43 -6.90 15.30
N GLY A 322 17.33 -5.71 14.71
CA GLY A 322 16.13 -5.22 14.05
C GLY A 322 16.34 -3.81 13.49
N TRP A 323 15.33 -3.28 12.82
CA TRP A 323 15.36 -1.91 12.32
C TRP A 323 13.95 -1.41 12.01
N MET A 324 13.82 -0.09 11.95
CA MET A 324 12.69 0.55 11.29
C MET A 324 12.89 0.43 9.77
N ALA A 325 11.98 -0.27 9.10
CA ALA A 325 11.89 -0.30 7.64
C ALA A 325 10.89 0.78 7.22
N ASP A 326 11.43 1.94 6.87
CA ASP A 326 10.68 3.19 6.71
C ASP A 326 10.35 3.48 5.24
N PHE A 327 9.36 4.34 5.02
CA PHE A 327 8.76 4.68 3.73
C PHE A 327 8.13 3.49 2.97
N GLY A 328 7.67 3.77 1.75
CA GLY A 328 6.96 2.86 0.84
C GLY A 328 5.84 3.57 0.09
N GLU A 329 5.41 4.73 0.61
CA GLU A 329 4.28 5.54 0.18
C GLU A 329 4.64 6.69 -0.75
N TYR A 330 5.87 6.77 -1.28
CA TYR A 330 6.41 7.90 -2.06
C TYR A 330 6.77 7.53 -3.50
N LEU A 331 6.12 6.53 -4.07
CA LEU A 331 6.35 6.13 -5.46
C LEU A 331 5.95 7.27 -6.43
N PRO A 332 6.86 7.85 -7.23
CA PRO A 332 6.50 8.93 -8.14
C PRO A 332 5.52 8.44 -9.21
N PRO A 333 4.40 9.16 -9.46
CA PRO A 333 3.37 8.71 -10.41
C PRO A 333 3.82 8.76 -11.88
N ASP A 334 4.90 9.48 -12.17
CA ASP A 334 5.54 9.64 -13.48
C ASP A 334 6.90 8.94 -13.58
N GLY A 335 7.23 8.08 -12.60
CA GLY A 335 8.40 7.22 -12.66
C GLY A 335 8.13 5.96 -13.49
N GLU A 336 9.12 5.54 -14.26
CA GLU A 336 9.08 4.29 -15.01
C GLU A 336 9.74 3.16 -14.21
N LEU A 337 8.99 2.07 -14.04
CA LEU A 337 9.42 0.87 -13.34
C LEU A 337 9.92 -0.18 -14.32
N PHE A 338 10.78 -1.07 -13.85
CA PHE A 338 11.18 -2.25 -14.58
C PHE A 338 9.96 -3.11 -14.93
N GLY A 339 9.81 -3.39 -16.23
CA GLY A 339 8.71 -4.17 -16.78
C GLY A 339 7.65 -3.34 -17.50
N GLY A 340 7.69 -2.02 -17.40
CA GLY A 340 6.65 -1.13 -17.94
C GLY A 340 5.53 -0.92 -16.93
#